data_AF-R4RWD2-F1
#
_entry.id   AF-R4RWD2-F1
#
_cell.length_a   1.000
_cell.length_b   1.000
_cell.length_c   1.000
_cell.angle_alpha   90.00
_cell.angle_beta   90.00
_cell.angle_gamma   90.00
#
_symmetry.space_group_name_H-M   'P 1'
#
loop_
_entity.id
_entity.type
_entity.pdbx_description
1 polymer ?
#
loop_
_entity_poly.entity_id
_entity_poly.type
_entity_poly.pdbx_seq_one_letter_code
_entity_poly.pdbx_strand_id
1 'polypeptide(L)'
;MIIQVKLSPSQTILDLKYEANACSICVASASLMSVFVKNLDKTTSLNKINHFCAMINKKAYDKEQLDENIQSLDIVHQLPNKTNCVLLPWQTLQAFWLN
;
A
#
# COMPACT_ATOMS: atom_id res chain seq x y z
N MET A 1 7.95 -10.63 1.03
CA MET A 1 7.73 -9.94 2.32
C MET A 1 6.55 -10.59 3.01
N ILE A 2 6.51 -10.55 4.33
CA ILE A 2 5.40 -11.09 5.12
C ILE A 2 4.67 -9.90 5.74
N ILE A 3 3.34 -9.88 5.64
CA ILE A 3 2.49 -8.92 6.35
C ILE A 3 1.65 -9.66 7.37
N GLN A 4 1.49 -9.06 8.54
CA GLN A 4 0.64 -9.56 9.61
C GLN A 4 -0.39 -8.49 9.91
N VAL A 5 -1.67 -8.84 9.79
CA VAL A 5 -2.78 -7.90 9.92
C VAL A 5 -3.62 -8.31 11.12
N LYS A 6 -3.85 -7.36 12.04
CA LYS A 6 -4.82 -7.52 13.13
C LYS A 6 -6.14 -6.91 12.69
N LEU A 7 -7.19 -7.71 12.63
CA LEU A 7 -8.53 -7.27 12.27
C LEU A 7 -9.45 -7.14 13.49
N SER A 8 -10.40 -6.21 13.41
CA SER A 8 -11.57 -6.18 14.29
C SER A 8 -12.59 -7.27 13.87
N PRO A 9 -13.62 -7.54 14.70
CA PRO A 9 -14.75 -8.39 14.29
C PRO A 9 -15.50 -7.87 13.05
N SER A 10 -15.44 -6.55 12.80
CA SER A 10 -16.03 -5.89 11.64
C SER A 10 -15.11 -5.82 10.41
N GLN A 11 -14.01 -6.60 10.39
CA GLN A 11 -13.03 -6.60 9.30
C GLN A 11 -12.36 -5.24 9.04
N THR A 12 -12.09 -4.49 10.10
CA THR A 12 -11.31 -3.25 10.07
C THR A 12 -9.87 -3.52 10.50
N ILE A 13 -8.88 -2.93 9.82
CA ILE A 13 -7.46 -3.06 10.20
C ILE A 13 -7.20 -2.28 11.48
N LEU A 14 -6.90 -2.99 12.57
CA LEU A 14 -6.51 -2.39 13.85
C LEU A 14 -5.00 -2.12 13.92
N ASP A 15 -4.21 -3.03 13.36
CA ASP A 15 -2.75 -2.94 13.32
C ASP A 15 -2.20 -3.73 12.13
N LEU A 16 -1.06 -3.27 11.58
CA LEU A 16 -0.36 -3.95 10.49
C LEU A 16 1.13 -3.92 10.76
N LYS A 17 1.74 -5.11 10.80
CA LYS A 17 3.19 -5.30 10.90
C LYS A 17 3.70 -6.01 9.67
N TYR A 18 4.98 -5.83 9.39
CA TYR A 18 5.62 -6.45 8.23
C TYR A 18 7.05 -6.85 8.53
N GLU A 19 7.49 -7.90 7.84
CA GLU A 19 8.88 -8.33 7.80
C GLU A 19 9.31 -8.39 6.33
N ALA A 20 10.41 -7.72 6.00
CA ALA A 20 10.91 -7.63 4.64
C ALA A 20 12.43 -7.60 4.63
N ASN A 21 13.05 -8.58 3.97
CA ASN A 21 14.41 -8.48 3.47
C ASN A 21 14.35 -8.01 2.02
N ALA A 22 14.32 -6.69 1.84
CA ALA A 22 14.15 -6.04 0.55
C ALA A 22 14.88 -4.69 0.53
N CYS A 23 14.95 -4.04 -0.63
CA CYS A 23 15.56 -2.73 -0.74
C CYS A 23 14.85 -1.68 0.13
N SER A 24 15.57 -0.60 0.47
CA SER A 24 15.07 0.50 1.32
C SER A 24 13.75 1.10 0.82
N ILE A 25 13.55 1.21 -0.49
CA ILE A 25 12.31 1.72 -1.10
C ILE A 25 11.12 0.80 -0.79
N CYS A 26 11.32 -0.52 -0.84
CA CYS A 26 10.27 -1.48 -0.51
C CYS A 26 9.89 -1.39 0.98
N VAL A 27 10.88 -1.26 1.85
CA VAL A 27 10.66 -1.12 3.30
C VAL A 27 9.96 0.22 3.61
N ALA A 28 10.38 1.32 2.99
CA ALA A 28 9.75 2.62 3.13
C ALA A 28 8.28 2.60 2.65
N SER A 29 8.03 1.99 1.48
CA SER A 29 6.67 1.82 0.95
C SER A 29 5.78 0.99 1.88
N ALA A 30 6.31 -0.10 2.45
CA ALA A 30 5.60 -0.92 3.43
C ALA A 30 5.27 -0.15 4.71
N SER A 31 6.21 0.69 5.17
CA SER A 31 6.02 1.56 6.34
C SER A 31 4.91 2.59 6.15
N LEU A 32 4.92 3.27 5.00
CA LEU A 32 3.86 4.23 4.67
C LEU A 32 2.50 3.53 4.51
N MET A 33 2.48 2.38 3.83
CA MET A 33 1.27 1.57 3.68
C MET A 33 0.68 1.17 5.03
N SER A 34 1.50 0.70 5.99
CA SER A 34 0.99 0.18 7.27
C SER A 34 0.27 1.24 8.10
N VAL A 35 0.72 2.50 8.02
CA VAL A 35 0.06 3.63 8.67
C VAL A 35 -1.19 4.06 7.90
N PHE A 36 -1.08 4.15 6.57
CA PHE A 36 -2.14 4.66 5.70
C PHE A 36 -3.41 3.81 5.70
N VAL A 37 -3.29 2.49 5.84
CA VAL A 37 -4.44 1.57 5.82
C VAL A 37 -5.05 1.32 7.22
N LYS A 38 -4.51 1.95 8.26
CA LYS A 38 -4.98 1.76 9.63
C LYS A 38 -6.40 2.30 9.79
N ASN A 39 -7.22 1.59 10.57
CA ASN A 39 -8.63 1.89 10.82
C ASN A 39 -9.52 1.85 9.57
N LEU A 40 -9.07 1.22 8.48
CA LEU A 40 -9.87 1.03 7.28
C LEU A 40 -10.48 -0.37 7.24
N ASP A 41 -11.71 -0.47 6.75
CA ASP A 41 -12.31 -1.74 6.38
C ASP A 41 -11.75 -2.30 5.06
N LYS A 42 -12.15 -3.52 4.70
CA LYS A 42 -11.77 -4.19 3.46
C LYS A 42 -12.03 -3.36 2.21
N THR A 43 -13.24 -2.82 2.07
CA THR A 43 -13.70 -2.12 0.86
C THR A 43 -12.92 -0.82 0.68
N THR A 44 -12.83 -0.02 1.74
CA THR A 44 -12.09 1.26 1.75
C THR A 44 -10.60 1.03 1.54
N SER A 45 -10.02 0.00 2.19
CA SER A 45 -8.62 -0.40 1.97
C SER A 45 -8.35 -0.76 0.51
N LEU A 46 -9.16 -1.65 -0.07
CA LEU A 46 -9.01 -2.06 -1.47
C LEU A 46 -9.15 -0.88 -2.43
N ASN A 47 -10.10 0.04 -2.18
CA ASN A 47 -10.26 1.24 -3.01
C ASN A 47 -8.98 2.08 -3.02
N LYS A 48 -8.44 2.39 -1.84
CA LYS A 48 -7.21 3.20 -1.73
C LYS A 48 -5.99 2.49 -2.31
N ILE A 49 -5.86 1.17 -2.09
CA ILE A 49 -4.79 0.37 -2.71
C ILE A 49 -4.87 0.41 -4.24
N ASN A 50 -6.08 0.32 -4.81
CA ASN A 50 -6.29 0.40 -6.25
C ASN A 50 -5.86 1.77 -6.81
N HIS A 51 -6.23 2.86 -6.14
CA HIS A 51 -5.80 4.21 -6.53
C HIS A 51 -4.28 4.39 -6.43
N PHE A 52 -3.64 3.87 -5.38
CA PHE A 52 -2.19 3.88 -5.26
C PHE A 52 -1.52 3.11 -6.40
N CYS A 53 -1.95 1.87 -6.64
CA CYS A 53 -1.44 1.06 -7.74
C CYS A 53 -1.65 1.73 -9.10
N ALA A 54 -2.78 2.41 -9.32
CA ALA A 54 -3.05 3.16 -10.53
C ALA A 54 -2.10 4.35 -10.69
N MET A 55 -1.86 5.13 -9.63
CA MET A 55 -0.90 6.24 -9.63
C MET A 55 0.50 5.79 -10.07
N ILE A 56 1.05 4.76 -9.41
CA ILE A 56 2.39 4.25 -9.70
C ILE A 56 2.49 3.67 -11.13
N ASN A 57 1.41 3.07 -11.63
CA ASN A 57 1.33 2.55 -13.00
C ASN A 57 0.93 3.59 -14.05
N LYS A 58 0.88 4.89 -13.70
CA LYS A 58 0.49 6.00 -14.60
C LYS A 58 -0.88 5.79 -15.26
N LYS A 59 -1.83 5.24 -14.50
CA LYS A 59 -3.24 5.10 -14.88
C LYS A 59 -4.07 6.17 -14.19
N ALA A 60 -5.32 6.35 -14.62
CA ALA A 60 -6.26 7.25 -13.96
C ALA A 60 -6.51 6.82 -12.51
N TYR A 61 -6.45 7.78 -11.59
CA TYR A 61 -6.71 7.58 -10.16
C TYR A 61 -7.30 8.86 -9.56
N ASP A 62 -7.93 8.73 -8.38
CA ASP A 62 -8.42 9.86 -7.60
C ASP A 62 -7.39 10.24 -6.55
N LYS A 63 -6.92 11.50 -6.60
CA LYS A 63 -5.93 12.03 -5.66
C LYS A 63 -6.49 12.18 -4.25
N GLU A 64 -7.80 12.43 -4.10
CA GLU A 64 -8.44 12.59 -2.79
C GLU A 64 -8.44 11.27 -1.99
N GLN A 65 -8.24 10.15 -2.67
CA GLN A 65 -8.13 8.84 -2.03
C GLN A 65 -6.76 8.60 -1.39
N LEU A 66 -5.74 9.39 -1.73
CA LEU A 66 -4.35 9.20 -1.27
C LEU A 66 -3.90 10.43 -0.48
N ASP A 67 -3.29 10.23 0.69
CA ASP A 67 -2.71 11.36 1.41
C ASP A 67 -1.40 11.85 0.76
N GLU A 68 -0.90 13.00 1.21
CA GLU A 68 0.30 13.65 0.66
C GLU A 68 1.54 12.76 0.74
N ASN A 69 1.70 11.97 1.81
CA ASN A 69 2.83 11.07 1.99
C ASN A 69 2.77 9.93 0.97
N ILE A 70 1.59 9.37 0.73
CA ILE A 70 1.39 8.34 -0.29
C ILE A 70 1.61 8.91 -1.69
N GLN A 71 1.09 10.10 -1.98
CA GLN A 71 1.30 10.77 -3.27
C GLN A 71 2.79 11.04 -3.55
N SER A 72 3.60 11.31 -2.52
CA SER A 72 5.05 11.53 -2.68
C SER A 72 5.80 10.35 -3.29
N LEU A 73 5.27 9.12 -3.18
CA LEU A 73 5.86 7.93 -3.78
C LEU A 73 5.80 7.92 -5.31
N ASP A 74 5.05 8.83 -5.95
CA ASP A 74 5.04 8.99 -7.42
C ASP A 74 6.41 9.41 -7.99
N ILE A 75 7.32 9.89 -7.14
CA ILE A 75 8.74 10.14 -7.51
C ILE A 75 9.41 8.89 -8.11
N VAL A 76 8.92 7.69 -7.80
CA VAL A 76 9.41 6.43 -8.39
C VAL A 76 9.33 6.41 -9.92
N HIS A 77 8.53 7.28 -10.55
CA HIS A 77 8.52 7.42 -12.00
C HIS A 77 9.89 7.80 -12.58
N GLN A 78 10.71 8.54 -11.81
CA GLN A 78 12.09 8.86 -12.18
C GLN A 78 13.05 7.66 -12.00
N LEU A 79 12.57 6.58 -11.37
CA LEU A 79 13.31 5.37 -11.02
C LEU A 79 12.56 4.12 -11.52
N PRO A 80 12.39 3.92 -12.85
CA PRO A 80 11.50 2.88 -13.40
C PRO A 80 11.82 1.47 -12.90
N ASN A 81 13.10 1.16 -12.67
CA ASN A 81 13.55 -0.13 -12.12
C ASN A 81 13.14 -0.37 -10.66
N LYS A 82 12.52 0.61 -9.99
CA LYS A 82 12.05 0.55 -8.60
C LYS A 82 10.52 0.51 -8.47
N THR A 83 9.79 0.53 -9.59
CA THR A 83 8.32 0.42 -9.62
C THR A 83 7.83 -0.80 -8.83
N ASN A 84 8.42 -1.98 -9.08
CA ASN A 84 8.06 -3.21 -8.36
C ASN A 84 8.40 -3.14 -6.87
N CYS A 85 9.47 -2.44 -6.49
CA CYS A 85 9.82 -2.25 -5.08
C CYS A 85 8.77 -1.42 -4.34
N VAL A 86 8.20 -0.40 -4.99
CA VAL A 86 7.14 0.42 -4.42
C VAL A 86 5.81 -0.32 -4.37
N LEU A 87 5.46 -1.10 -5.40
CA LEU A 87 4.18 -1.80 -5.51
C LEU A 87 4.05 -3.04 -4.61
N LEU A 88 5.13 -3.76 -4.35
CA LEU A 88 5.09 -5.09 -3.70
C LEU A 88 4.31 -5.11 -2.36
N PRO A 89 4.49 -4.17 -1.42
CA PRO A 89 3.71 -4.15 -0.18
C PRO A 89 2.20 -4.05 -0.41
N TRP A 90 1.80 -3.17 -1.33
CA TRP A 90 0.41 -2.86 -1.64
C TRP A 90 -0.29 -4.01 -2.34
N GLN A 91 0.40 -4.64 -3.30
CA GLN A 91 -0.09 -5.85 -3.96
C GLN A 91 -0.20 -7.03 -3.00
N THR A 92 0.72 -7.13 -2.02
CA THR A 92 0.65 -8.17 -0.98
C THR A 92 -0.59 -7.97 -0.10
N LEU A 93 -0.87 -6.74 0.35
CA LEU A 93 -2.08 -6.43 1.12
C LEU A 93 -3.36 -6.57 0.29
N GLN A 94 -3.31 -6.24 -1.01
CA GLN A 94 -4.42 -6.46 -1.93
C GLN A 94 -4.76 -7.95 -2.02
N ALA A 95 -3.74 -8.80 -2.20
CA ALA A 95 -3.92 -10.25 -2.25
C ALA A 95 -4.47 -10.80 -0.93
N PHE A 96 -4.03 -10.27 0.22
CA PHE A 96 -4.61 -10.63 1.52
C PHE A 96 -6.11 -10.37 1.58
N TRP A 97 -6.59 -9.24 1.03
CA TRP A 97 -8.01 -8.92 1.03
C TRP A 97 -8.83 -9.71 0.00
N LEU A 98 -8.23 -10.13 -1.11
CA LEU A 98 -8.95 -10.82 -2.20
C LEU A 98 -9.07 -12.33 -1.96
N ASN A 99 -8.24 -12.90 -1.09
CA ASN A 99 -8.36 -14.27 -0.61
C ASN A 99 -9.29 -14.36 0.61
#